data_AF-A0A495J644-F1
#
_entry.id   AF-A0A495J644-F1
#
_cell.length_a   1.000
_cell.length_b   1.000
_cell.length_c   1.000
_cell.angle_alpha   90.00
_cell.angle_beta   90.00
_cell.angle_gamma   90.00
#
_symmetry.space_group_name_H-M   'P 1'
#
loop_
_entity.id
_entity.type
_entity.pdbx_description
1 polymer ?
#
loop_
_entity_poly.entity_id
_entity_poly.type
_entity_poly.pdbx_seq_one_letter_code
_entity_poly.pdbx_strand_id
1 'polypeptide(L)'
;MQRFPMLKETQVALSRADVNTGIVLDELNNYAVNDNQTVFTIFEDAIQALNTAKLIIAGNKKVECYIHDKDHKLLYFLNSGNSSRP
;
A
#
# COMPACT_ATOMS: atom_id res chain seq x y z
N MET A 1 -11.80 11.36 -6.28
CA MET A 1 -10.95 10.41 -5.54
C MET A 1 -11.81 9.57 -4.61
N GLN A 2 -11.56 8.26 -4.54
CA GLN A 2 -12.23 7.37 -3.58
C GLN A 2 -11.89 7.81 -2.14
N ARG A 3 -12.88 7.81 -1.24
CA ARG A 3 -12.63 8.12 0.18
C ARG A 3 -11.79 7.00 0.80
N PHE A 4 -10.88 7.37 1.70
CA PHE A 4 -10.10 6.38 2.46
C PHE A 4 -11.05 5.42 3.21
N PRO A 5 -10.77 4.11 3.23
CA PRO A 5 -11.69 3.14 3.81
C PRO A 5 -11.83 3.34 5.32
N MET A 6 -13.04 3.13 5.85
CA MET A 6 -13.20 2.93 7.29
C MET A 6 -12.70 1.53 7.65
N LEU A 7 -11.60 1.47 8.40
CA LEU A 7 -10.98 0.21 8.83
C LEU A 7 -11.49 -0.20 10.21
N LYS A 8 -11.64 -1.51 10.44
CA LYS A 8 -11.86 -2.09 11.78
C LYS A 8 -10.57 -2.01 12.61
N GLU A 9 -10.65 -2.30 13.91
CA GLU A 9 -9.53 -2.10 14.85
C GLU A 9 -8.20 -2.72 14.41
N THR A 10 -8.24 -3.95 13.87
CA THR A 10 -7.02 -4.67 13.45
C THR A 10 -6.71 -4.48 11.97
N GLN A 11 -7.67 -3.99 11.18
CA GLN A 11 -7.53 -3.88 9.75
C GLN A 11 -6.54 -2.78 9.37
N VAL A 12 -5.82 -3.02 8.29
CA VAL A 12 -4.87 -2.07 7.72
C VAL A 12 -5.14 -1.88 6.23
N ALA A 13 -4.79 -0.71 5.72
CA ALA A 13 -4.82 -0.42 4.28
C ALA A 13 -3.40 -0.42 3.72
N LEU A 14 -3.16 -1.22 2.69
CA LEU A 14 -1.94 -1.20 1.89
C LEU A 14 -2.18 -0.36 0.64
N SER A 15 -1.45 0.73 0.47
CA SER A 15 -1.41 1.52 -0.77
C SER A 15 -0.03 1.39 -1.44
N ARG A 16 0.01 1.75 -2.73
CA ARG A 16 1.19 1.55 -3.60
C ARG A 16 1.46 2.80 -4.42
N ALA A 17 2.73 3.08 -4.69
CA ALA A 17 3.14 4.16 -5.58
C ALA A 17 4.35 3.73 -6.44
N ASP A 18 4.55 4.42 -7.56
CA ASP A 18 5.81 4.32 -8.32
C ASP A 18 6.92 5.10 -7.60
N VAL A 19 8.04 4.44 -7.33
CA VAL A 19 9.17 4.96 -6.56
C VAL A 19 9.80 6.22 -7.18
N ASN A 20 9.72 6.38 -8.50
CA ASN A 20 10.39 7.50 -9.19
C ASN A 20 9.52 8.74 -9.24
N THR A 21 8.20 8.55 -9.29
CA THR A 21 7.23 9.62 -9.55
C THR A 21 6.35 9.95 -8.34
N GLY A 22 6.24 9.03 -7.38
CA GLY A 22 5.29 9.12 -6.26
C GLY A 22 3.82 8.97 -6.70
N ILE A 23 3.55 8.63 -7.96
CA ILE A 23 2.19 8.49 -8.47
C ILE A 23 1.59 7.20 -7.91
N VAL A 24 0.38 7.32 -7.38
CA VAL A 24 -0.39 6.23 -6.80
C VAL A 24 -0.75 5.18 -7.87
N LEU A 25 -0.63 3.91 -7.48
CA LEU A 25 -0.97 2.77 -8.30
C LEU A 25 -2.25 2.10 -7.81
N ASP A 26 -2.98 1.47 -8.73
CA ASP A 26 -4.10 0.61 -8.40
C ASP A 26 -3.65 -0.79 -7.91
N GLU A 27 -4.62 -1.64 -7.57
CA GLU A 27 -4.36 -3.01 -7.09
C GLU A 27 -3.65 -3.92 -8.11
N LEU A 28 -3.64 -3.53 -9.39
CA LEU A 28 -2.93 -4.22 -10.48
C LEU A 28 -1.57 -3.57 -10.81
N ASN A 29 -1.15 -2.57 -10.03
CA ASN A 29 0.07 -1.77 -10.21
C ASN A 29 0.08 -0.87 -11.46
N ASN A 30 -1.09 -0.49 -11.98
CA ASN A 30 -1.19 0.54 -13.02
C ASN A 30 -1.38 1.92 -12.38
N TYR A 31 -1.00 2.97 -13.10
CA TYR A 31 -1.27 4.34 -12.64
C TYR A 31 -2.77 4.55 -12.41
N ALA A 32 -3.10 5.09 -11.24
CA ALA A 32 -4.46 5.48 -10.90
C ALA A 32 -4.79 6.80 -11.62
N VAL A 33 -5.51 6.71 -12.74
CA VAL A 33 -5.82 7.84 -13.63
C VAL A 33 -7.27 8.31 -13.50
N ASN A 34 -8.12 7.56 -12.80
CA ASN A 34 -9.50 7.94 -12.54
C ASN A 34 -10.00 7.41 -11.19
N ASP A 35 -11.16 7.93 -10.78
CA ASP A 35 -11.73 7.69 -9.46
C ASP A 35 -12.37 6.31 -9.27
N ASN A 36 -12.51 5.52 -10.33
CA ASN A 36 -13.09 4.18 -10.26
C ASN A 36 -12.04 3.11 -9.93
N GLN A 37 -10.75 3.46 -9.94
CA GLN A 37 -9.67 2.54 -9.60
C GLN A 37 -9.50 2.46 -8.08
N THR A 38 -9.49 1.23 -7.56
CA THR A 38 -9.16 0.99 -6.15
C THR A 38 -7.65 1.10 -5.95
N VAL A 39 -7.23 2.03 -5.11
CA VAL A 39 -5.80 2.36 -4.85
C VAL A 39 -5.26 1.81 -3.54
N PHE A 40 -6.02 0.93 -2.90
CA PHE A 40 -5.63 0.28 -1.66
C PHE A 40 -6.17 -1.14 -1.59
N THR A 41 -5.48 -2.00 -0.83
CA THR A 41 -5.96 -3.33 -0.47
C THR A 41 -6.11 -3.39 1.05
N ILE A 42 -7.28 -3.81 1.54
CA ILE A 42 -7.53 -3.95 2.99
C ILE A 42 -7.12 -5.35 3.42
N PHE A 43 -6.41 -5.44 4.55
CA PHE A 43 -6.04 -6.70 5.20
C PHE A 43 -6.58 -6.73 6.62
N GLU A 44 -6.82 -7.94 7.15
CA GLU A 44 -7.30 -8.17 8.52
C GLU A 44 -6.28 -7.77 9.60
N ASP A 45 -4.99 -7.80 9.25
CA ASP A 45 -3.89 -7.45 10.13
C ASP A 45 -2.66 -6.95 9.35
N ALA A 46 -1.74 -6.30 10.08
CA ALA A 46 -0.51 -5.75 9.52
C ALA A 46 0.47 -6.82 9.01
N ILE A 47 0.44 -8.04 9.54
CA ILE A 47 1.36 -9.12 9.14
C ILE A 47 1.02 -9.58 7.71
N GLN A 48 -0.26 -9.76 7.41
CA GLN A 48 -0.75 -10.11 6.07
C GLN A 48 -0.42 -9.03 5.04
N ALA A 49 -0.64 -7.76 5.40
CA ALA A 49 -0.28 -6.63 4.56
C ALA A 49 1.24 -6.57 4.31
N LEU A 50 2.06 -6.78 5.35
CA LEU A 50 3.51 -6.75 5.26
C LEU A 50 4.07 -7.87 4.37
N ASN A 51 3.52 -9.08 4.48
CA ASN A 51 3.90 -10.20 3.63
C ASN A 51 3.55 -9.92 2.16
N THR A 52 2.36 -9.39 1.91
CA THR A 52 1.95 -8.99 0.55
C THR A 52 2.83 -7.87 0.00
N ALA A 53 3.12 -6.85 0.80
CA ALA A 53 4.01 -5.74 0.42
C ALA A 53 5.38 -6.25 -0.02
N LYS A 54 5.98 -7.18 0.74
CA LYS A 54 7.28 -7.79 0.43
C LYS A 54 7.27 -8.52 -0.91
N LEU A 55 6.19 -9.25 -1.22
CA LEU A 55 6.04 -9.94 -2.50
C LEU A 55 5.93 -8.94 -3.66
N ILE A 56 5.18 -7.86 -3.49
CA ILE A 56 5.01 -6.81 -4.50
C ILE A 56 6.36 -6.17 -4.84
N ILE A 57 7.11 -5.69 -3.84
CA ILE A 57 8.39 -5.00 -4.07
C ILE A 57 9.49 -5.95 -4.59
N ALA A 58 9.38 -7.26 -4.30
CA ALA A 58 10.27 -8.27 -4.85
C ALA A 58 9.97 -8.54 -6.33
N GLY A 59 8.68 -8.53 -6.72
CA GLY A 59 8.25 -8.70 -8.11
C GLY A 59 8.43 -7.45 -8.98
N ASN A 60 8.35 -6.25 -8.39
CA ASN A 60 8.55 -4.98 -9.10
C ASN A 60 9.29 -3.96 -8.22
N LYS A 61 10.58 -3.76 -8.51
CA LYS A 61 11.44 -2.83 -7.77
C LYS A 61 11.09 -1.35 -7.96
N LYS A 62 10.20 -1.01 -8.89
CA LYS A 62 9.71 0.36 -9.10
C LYS A 62 8.48 0.67 -8.25
N VAL A 63 8.01 -0.26 -7.43
CA VAL A 63 6.86 -0.05 -6.54
C VAL A 63 7.35 0.13 -5.11
N GLU A 64 6.74 1.08 -4.42
CA GLU A 64 6.79 1.20 -2.97
C GLU A 64 5.40 1.01 -2.37
N CYS A 65 5.37 0.50 -1.15
CA CYS A 65 4.17 0.14 -0.43
C CYS A 65 4.11 0.89 0.90
N TYR A 66 2.91 1.32 1.28
CA TYR A 66 2.61 1.99 2.53
C TYR A 66 1.48 1.26 3.23
N ILE A 67 1.66 0.96 4.52
CA ILE A 67 0.64 0.29 5.33
C ILE A 67 0.15 1.27 6.39
N HIS A 68 -1.14 1.57 6.38
CA HIS A 68 -1.77 2.50 7.31
C HIS A 68 -2.77 1.79 8.22
N ASP A 69 -2.87 2.23 9.47
CA ASP A 69 -3.91 1.80 10.40
C ASP A 69 -5.23 2.56 10.21
N LYS A 70 -6.22 2.24 11.05
CA LYS A 70 -7.54 2.89 11.10
C LYS A 70 -7.50 4.39 11.44
N ASP A 71 -6.45 4.87 12.09
CA ASP A 71 -6.24 6.27 12.43
C ASP A 71 -5.46 7.00 11.32
N HIS A 72 -5.27 6.36 10.16
CA HIS A 72 -4.45 6.82 9.03
C HIS A 72 -2.96 6.99 9.37
N LYS A 73 -2.48 6.37 10.44
CA LYS A 73 -1.05 6.40 10.79
C LYS A 73 -0.32 5.40 9.91
N LEU A 74 0.79 5.85 9.34
CA LEU A 74 1.72 4.98 8.63
C LEU A 74 2.39 4.04 9.64
N LEU A 75 2.15 2.73 9.50
CA LEU A 75 2.76 1.69 10.31
C LEU A 75 4.05 1.16 9.67
N TYR A 76 4.05 1.04 8.34
CA TYR A 76 5.19 0.51 7.60
C TYR A 76 5.33 1.17 6.25
N PHE A 77 6.58 1.44 5.89
CA PHE A 77 6.99 1.81 4.55
C PHE A 77 7.98 0.77 4.01
N LEU A 78 7.72 0.30 2.79
CA LEU A 78 8.54 -0.71 2.12
C LEU A 78 8.85 -0.29 0.69
N ASN A 79 10.12 -0.40 0.32
CA ASN A 79 10.57 -0.31 -1.05
C ASN A 79 11.67 -1.36 -1.29
N SER A 80 12.11 -1.53 -2.54
CA SER A 80 13.13 -2.55 -2.86
C SER A 80 14.49 -2.34 -2.18
N GLY A 81 14.76 -1.15 -1.61
CA GLY A 81 15.98 -0.83 -0.88
C GLY A 81 15.88 -0.97 0.64
N ASN A 82 14.66 -1.02 1.20
CA ASN A 82 14.39 -1.06 2.63
C ASN A 82 13.33 -2.11 2.94
N SER A 83 13.77 -3.26 3.45
CA SER A 83 12.89 -4.25 4.08
C SER A 83 12.50 -3.75 5.47
N SER A 84 11.39 -3.01 5.55
CA SER A 84 10.69 -2.53 6.74
C SER A 84 11.48 -1.62 7.69
N ARG A 85 11.18 -0.32 7.67
CA ARG A 85 11.36 0.56 8.84
C ARG A 85 9.98 0.85 9.44
N PRO A 86 9.81 0.69 10.77
CA PRO A 86 8.61 1.15 11.49
C PRO A 86 8.52 2.69 11.49
#